data_AF-A0A7C8EA12-F1
#
_entry.id   AF-A0A7C8EA12-F1
#
_cell.length_a   1.000
_cell.length_b   1.000
_cell.length_c   1.000
_cell.angle_alpha   90.00
_cell.angle_beta   90.00
_cell.angle_gamma   90.00
#
_symmetry.space_group_name_H-M   'P 1'
#
loop_
_entity.id
_entity.type
_entity.pdbx_description
1 polymer ?
#
loop_
_entity_poly.entity_id
_entity_poly.type
_entity_poly.pdbx_seq_one_letter_code
_entity_poly.pdbx_strand_id
1 'polypeptide(L)'
;LKYRQMMVELLLAERNHICAACVQNGHCELQTLAAQLGVTSVRYDYICPDLPMDASHERYVLDHNRCVLCGRCNRVCDEVEGAHTLDMGGRGIQSRVIAGMNQPWGTSRSCTGCGKCVQVCPTGALFKKGSSGGEMVKQHDFLTWILDGREKKIYHWS
;
A
#
# COMPACT_ATOMS: atom_id res chain seq x y z
N LEU A 1 -0.86 -16.21 19.78
CA LEU A 1 -1.56 -14.90 19.79
C LEU A 1 -0.63 -13.74 20.13
N LYS A 2 0.11 -13.78 21.26
CA LYS A 2 1.04 -12.72 21.71
C LYS A 2 2.00 -12.17 20.63
N TYR A 3 2.63 -13.04 19.84
CA TYR A 3 3.54 -12.61 18.77
C TYR A 3 2.85 -11.85 17.63
N ARG A 4 1.61 -12.22 17.29
CA ARG A 4 0.84 -11.53 16.22
C ARG A 4 0.46 -10.11 16.66
N GLN A 5 0.03 -9.95 17.91
CA GLN A 5 -0.23 -8.63 18.49
C GLN A 5 1.04 -7.77 18.47
N MET A 6 2.16 -8.34 18.92
CA MET A 6 3.46 -7.65 18.92
C MET A 6 3.88 -7.18 17.52
N MET A 7 3.73 -8.02 16.49
CA MET A 7 4.06 -7.64 15.12
C MET A 7 3.19 -6.49 14.62
N VAL A 8 1.88 -6.52 14.90
CA VAL A 8 0.97 -5.43 14.51
C VAL A 8 1.29 -4.13 15.24
N GLU A 9 1.61 -4.20 16.53
CA GLU A 9 2.06 -3.04 17.30
C GLU A 9 3.32 -2.41 16.71
N LEU A 10 4.31 -3.22 16.29
CA LEU A 10 5.52 -2.71 15.64
C LEU A 10 5.23 -2.06 14.28
N LEU A 11 4.35 -2.67 13.47
CA LEU A 11 3.92 -2.08 12.19
C LEU A 11 3.21 -0.74 12.41
N LEU A 12 2.37 -0.64 13.44
CA LEU A 12 1.71 0.62 13.82
C LEU A 12 2.70 1.67 14.33
N ALA A 13 3.75 1.26 15.05
CA ALA A 13 4.75 2.16 15.62
C ALA A 13 5.77 2.72 14.61
N GLU A 14 6.09 1.94 13.56
CA GLU A 14 7.16 2.29 12.60
C GLU A 14 6.84 3.55 11.77
N ARG A 15 5.57 3.74 11.42
CA ARG A 15 5.10 4.82 10.53
C ARG A 15 3.85 5.52 11.08
N ASN A 16 3.31 6.50 10.37
CA ASN A 16 2.24 7.39 10.84
C ASN A 16 0.86 6.78 10.56
N HIS A 17 0.41 5.86 11.41
CA HIS A 17 -0.88 5.18 11.28
C HIS A 17 -2.03 5.92 11.99
N ILE A 18 -2.32 7.16 11.58
CA ILE A 18 -3.44 7.96 12.09
C ILE A 18 -4.71 7.63 11.29
N CYS A 19 -5.43 6.58 11.71
CA CYS A 19 -6.59 6.06 10.98
C CYS A 19 -7.71 7.10 10.75
N ALA A 20 -7.94 8.00 11.71
CA ALA A 20 -9.01 9.01 11.62
C ALA A 20 -8.88 9.96 10.41
N ALA A 21 -7.65 10.21 9.94
CA ALA A 21 -7.37 11.06 8.78
C ALA A 21 -6.99 10.27 7.52
N CYS A 22 -7.10 8.94 7.57
CA CYS A 22 -6.66 8.06 6.49
C CYS A 22 -7.77 7.87 5.45
N VAL A 23 -7.42 7.95 4.16
CA VAL A 23 -8.33 7.66 3.05
C VAL A 23 -8.85 6.22 3.05
N GLN A 24 -8.12 5.31 3.71
CA GLN A 24 -8.41 3.88 3.81
C GLN A 24 -9.12 3.51 5.13
N ASN A 25 -9.56 4.49 5.92
CA ASN A 25 -10.22 4.22 7.21
C ASN A 25 -11.44 3.31 7.02
N GLY A 26 -11.57 2.26 7.84
CA GLY A 26 -12.63 1.26 7.73
C GLY A 26 -12.41 0.20 6.64
N HIS A 27 -11.41 0.39 5.77
CA HIS A 27 -11.09 -0.50 4.66
C HIS A 27 -9.60 -0.89 4.62
N CYS A 28 -8.88 -0.76 5.73
CA CYS A 28 -7.44 -1.00 5.84
C CYS A 28 -7.17 -2.37 6.48
N GLU A 29 -6.43 -3.26 5.81
CA GLU A 29 -6.12 -4.59 6.34
C GLU A 29 -5.38 -4.53 7.68
N LEU A 30 -4.44 -3.58 7.84
CA LEU A 30 -3.71 -3.41 9.11
C LEU A 30 -4.65 -3.00 10.25
N GLN A 31 -5.61 -2.11 9.97
CA GLN A 31 -6.61 -1.67 10.95
C GLN A 31 -7.52 -2.84 11.34
N THR A 32 -8.02 -3.59 10.36
CA THR A 32 -8.84 -4.79 10.59
C THR A 32 -8.08 -5.84 11.40
N LEU A 33 -6.82 -6.09 11.08
CA LEU A 33 -5.99 -7.05 11.80
C LEU A 33 -5.72 -6.63 13.24
N ALA A 34 -5.47 -5.33 13.48
CA ALA A 34 -5.33 -4.78 14.83
C ALA A 34 -6.61 -4.99 15.66
N ALA A 35 -7.78 -4.70 15.08
CA ALA A 35 -9.07 -4.91 15.72
C ALA A 35 -9.32 -6.40 16.04
N GLN A 36 -9.07 -7.29 15.08
CA GLN A 36 -9.23 -8.75 15.25
C GLN A 36 -8.33 -9.33 16.35
N LEU A 37 -7.13 -8.77 16.52
CA LEU A 37 -6.17 -9.21 17.54
C LEU A 37 -6.36 -8.49 18.88
N GLY A 38 -7.32 -7.56 19.00
CA GLY A 38 -7.56 -6.80 20.22
C GLY A 38 -6.46 -5.79 20.57
N VAL A 39 -5.73 -5.28 19.56
CA VAL A 39 -4.71 -4.25 19.75
C VAL A 39 -5.40 -2.90 19.87
N THR A 40 -5.57 -2.41 21.10
CA THR A 40 -6.17 -1.10 21.41
C THR A 40 -5.15 -0.01 21.67
N SER A 41 -3.91 -0.41 21.98
CA SER A 41 -2.77 0.49 22.22
C SER A 41 -1.48 -0.18 21.77
N VAL A 42 -0.46 0.64 21.51
CA VAL A 42 0.87 0.20 21.10
C VAL A 42 1.82 0.42 22.27
N ARG A 43 2.57 -0.62 22.64
CA ARG A 43 3.50 -0.59 23.79
C ARG A 43 4.86 0.01 23.46
N TYR A 44 5.14 0.24 22.18
CA TYR A 44 6.39 0.78 21.67
C TYR A 44 6.24 2.26 21.34
N ASP A 45 7.33 3.01 21.44
CA ASP A 45 7.35 4.40 21.02
C ASP A 45 7.13 4.49 19.50
N TYR A 46 6.26 5.42 19.10
CA TYR A 46 6.07 5.71 17.68
C TYR A 46 7.29 6.46 17.15
N ILE A 47 7.81 6.04 16.01
CA ILE A 47 8.95 6.70 15.36
C ILE A 47 8.52 8.04 14.75
N CYS A 48 7.26 8.13 14.30
CA CYS A 48 6.68 9.32 13.68
C CYS A 48 7.56 10.00 12.61
N PRO A 49 8.08 9.27 11.60
CA PRO A 49 8.98 9.86 10.63
C PRO A 49 8.26 10.88 9.74
N ASP A 50 9.00 11.91 9.31
CA ASP A 50 8.54 12.87 8.29
C ASP A 50 9.05 12.42 6.92
N LEU A 51 8.26 11.58 6.24
CA LEU A 51 8.60 11.07 4.91
C LEU A 51 7.84 11.85 3.83
N PRO A 52 8.45 12.04 2.66
CA PRO A 52 7.78 12.71 1.55
C PRO A 52 6.57 11.92 1.08
N MET A 53 5.56 12.64 0.59
CA MET A 53 4.44 12.08 -0.16
C MET A 53 4.63 12.44 -1.63
N ASP A 54 4.51 11.45 -2.50
CA ASP A 54 4.59 11.64 -3.94
C ASP A 54 3.18 11.69 -4.55
N ALA A 55 2.76 12.89 -4.94
CA ALA A 55 1.51 13.15 -5.64
C ALA A 55 1.72 13.62 -7.10
N SER A 56 2.92 13.34 -7.65
CA SER A 56 3.31 13.74 -9.02
C SER A 56 2.60 12.93 -10.11
N HIS A 57 2.17 11.70 -9.81
CA HIS A 57 1.37 10.91 -10.74
C HIS A 57 -0.01 11.53 -10.94
N GLU A 58 -0.51 11.53 -12.19
CA GLU A 58 -1.77 12.18 -12.56
C GLU A 58 -2.97 11.65 -11.72
N ARG A 59 -3.04 10.33 -11.56
CA ARG A 59 -4.19 9.64 -10.93
C ARG A 59 -3.99 9.12 -9.51
N TYR A 60 -2.74 9.00 -9.03
CA TYR A 60 -2.43 8.22 -7.83
C TYR A 60 -1.45 8.97 -6.94
N VAL A 61 -1.45 8.61 -5.66
CA VAL A 61 -0.56 9.18 -4.64
C VAL A 61 0.12 8.05 -3.90
N LEU A 62 1.41 8.23 -3.61
CA LEU A 62 2.24 7.35 -2.79
C LEU A 62 2.65 8.10 -1.50
N ASP A 63 2.05 7.70 -0.38
CA ASP A 63 2.34 8.21 0.95
C ASP A 63 3.20 7.21 1.73
N HIS A 64 4.50 7.50 1.84
CA HIS A 64 5.44 6.65 2.56
C HIS A 64 5.14 6.56 4.05
N ASN A 65 4.46 7.55 4.63
CA ASN A 65 4.13 7.57 6.06
C ASN A 65 3.09 6.53 6.46
N ARG A 66 2.48 5.82 5.51
CA ARG A 66 1.48 4.77 5.79
C ARG A 66 1.91 3.40 5.27
N CYS A 67 3.11 3.29 4.72
CA CYS A 67 3.61 2.07 4.07
C CYS A 67 4.23 1.11 5.10
N VAL A 68 3.74 -0.13 5.13
CA VAL A 68 4.27 -1.21 5.96
C VAL A 68 5.34 -2.07 5.25
N LEU A 69 5.90 -1.56 4.15
CA LEU A 69 7.00 -2.19 3.40
C LEU A 69 6.77 -3.66 2.99
N CYS A 70 5.51 -4.05 2.78
CA CYS A 70 5.13 -5.44 2.48
C CYS A 70 5.51 -5.95 1.07
N GLY A 71 5.96 -5.07 0.17
CA GLY A 71 6.38 -5.43 -1.20
C GLY A 71 5.26 -5.87 -2.17
N ARG A 72 3.98 -5.90 -1.76
CA ARG A 72 2.87 -6.31 -2.66
C ARG A 72 2.77 -5.43 -3.91
N CYS A 73 2.96 -4.12 -3.75
CA CYS A 73 2.93 -3.16 -4.85
C CYS A 73 4.09 -3.33 -5.85
N ASN A 74 5.27 -3.73 -5.36
CA ASN A 74 6.41 -4.07 -6.20
C ASN A 74 6.12 -5.33 -7.03
N ARG A 75 5.79 -6.44 -6.36
CA ARG A 75 5.50 -7.72 -7.02
C ARG A 75 4.40 -7.63 -8.06
N VAL A 76 3.30 -6.91 -7.80
CA VAL A 76 2.24 -6.77 -8.82
C VAL A 76 2.68 -5.91 -10.01
N CYS A 77 3.55 -4.92 -9.78
CA CYS A 77 4.11 -4.11 -10.85
C CYS A 77 5.05 -4.93 -11.75
N ASP A 78 5.78 -5.88 -11.15
CA ASP A 78 6.74 -6.76 -11.83
C ASP A 78 6.06 -7.97 -12.47
N GLU A 79 5.38 -8.78 -11.68
CA GLU A 79 4.93 -10.12 -12.08
C GLU A 79 3.58 -10.09 -12.82
N VAL A 80 2.72 -9.12 -12.49
CA VAL A 80 1.37 -9.05 -13.08
C VAL A 80 1.30 -8.01 -14.20
N GLU A 81 1.84 -6.81 -13.98
CA GLU A 81 1.86 -5.78 -15.03
C GLU A 81 3.05 -5.95 -15.98
N GLY A 82 4.23 -6.37 -15.48
CA GLY A 82 5.46 -6.40 -16.27
C GLY A 82 6.10 -5.02 -16.48
N ALA A 83 5.70 -4.03 -15.68
CA ALA A 83 6.10 -2.62 -15.86
C ALA A 83 7.40 -2.25 -15.13
N HIS A 84 7.78 -2.99 -14.08
CA HIS A 84 9.02 -2.73 -13.32
C HIS A 84 9.23 -1.25 -12.93
N THR A 85 8.14 -0.58 -12.57
CA THR A 85 8.13 0.85 -12.24
C THR A 85 8.47 1.10 -10.78
N LEU A 86 7.88 0.31 -9.89
CA LEU A 86 8.05 0.44 -8.45
C LEU A 86 9.16 -0.49 -8.00
N ASP A 87 9.91 -0.09 -6.98
CA ASP A 87 10.92 -0.94 -6.32
C ASP A 87 11.10 -0.50 -4.86
N MET A 88 12.00 -1.14 -4.12
CA MET A 88 12.39 -0.77 -2.77
C MET A 88 13.75 -0.07 -2.78
N GLY A 89 13.78 1.15 -2.27
CA GLY A 89 15.00 1.94 -2.11
C GLY A 89 15.34 2.20 -0.65
N GLY A 90 16.61 2.52 -0.37
CA GLY A 90 17.10 2.81 0.98
C GLY A 90 17.47 1.56 1.78
N ARG A 91 17.77 1.75 3.06
CA ARG A 91 18.14 0.67 3.99
C ARG A 91 17.63 0.97 5.40
N GLY A 92 17.35 -0.08 6.18
CA GLY A 92 16.85 0.04 7.55
C GLY A 92 15.62 0.92 7.63
N ILE A 93 15.60 1.87 8.56
CA ILE A 93 14.49 2.82 8.77
C ILE A 93 14.21 3.74 7.57
N GLN A 94 15.20 3.91 6.68
CA GLN A 94 15.09 4.72 5.46
C GLN A 94 14.50 3.94 4.27
N SER A 95 14.21 2.65 4.44
CA SER A 95 13.62 1.82 3.39
C SER A 95 12.24 2.36 3.00
N ARG A 96 12.02 2.55 1.70
CA ARG A 96 10.73 3.01 1.14
C ARG A 96 10.52 2.45 -0.25
N VAL A 97 9.26 2.38 -0.66
CA VAL A 97 8.92 2.16 -2.07
C VAL A 97 9.41 3.37 -2.87
N ILE A 98 10.02 3.14 -4.03
CA ILE A 98 10.48 4.19 -4.95
C ILE A 98 9.92 3.91 -6.34
N ALA A 99 9.79 4.95 -7.17
CA ALA A 99 9.40 4.82 -8.57
C ALA A 99 10.57 5.22 -9.47
N GLY A 100 10.79 4.49 -10.58
CA GLY A 100 11.69 4.89 -11.66
C GLY A 100 13.07 5.36 -11.21
N MET A 101 13.77 4.55 -10.39
CA MET A 101 15.05 4.92 -9.75
C MET A 101 14.96 6.12 -8.80
N ASN A 102 13.93 6.16 -7.95
CA ASN A 102 13.67 7.22 -6.96
C ASN A 102 13.49 8.61 -7.62
N GLN A 103 12.83 8.62 -8.77
CA GLN A 103 12.29 9.83 -9.41
C GLN A 103 10.83 10.03 -9.00
N PRO A 104 10.25 11.24 -9.16
CA PRO A 104 8.82 11.43 -8.96
C PRO A 104 8.03 10.48 -9.86
N TRP A 105 7.06 9.76 -9.28
CA TRP A 105 6.32 8.67 -9.93
C TRP A 105 5.67 9.11 -11.25
N GLY A 106 5.14 10.33 -11.32
CA GLY A 106 4.55 10.89 -12.54
C GLY A 106 5.53 11.09 -13.71
N THR A 107 6.84 11.05 -13.46
CA THR A 107 7.88 11.14 -14.50
C THR A 107 8.31 9.78 -15.04
N SER A 108 7.90 8.68 -14.38
CA SER A 108 8.34 7.34 -14.77
C SER A 108 7.65 6.88 -16.05
N ARG A 109 8.45 6.72 -17.11
CA ARG A 109 7.97 6.24 -18.42
C ARG A 109 7.54 4.78 -18.43
N SER A 110 8.02 3.98 -17.47
CA SER A 110 7.64 2.58 -17.38
C SER A 110 6.26 2.37 -16.75
N CYS A 111 5.71 3.39 -16.07
CA CYS A 111 4.40 3.27 -15.46
C CYS A 111 3.29 3.28 -16.51
N THR A 112 2.47 2.21 -16.53
CA THR A 112 1.28 2.14 -17.39
C THR A 112 0.06 2.84 -16.78
N GLY A 113 0.15 3.26 -15.51
CA GLY A 113 -0.97 3.81 -14.76
C GLY A 113 -2.13 2.80 -14.57
N CYS A 114 -1.86 1.49 -14.56
CA CYS A 114 -2.87 0.46 -14.41
C CYS A 114 -3.56 0.43 -13.05
N GLY A 115 -2.94 1.01 -12.00
CA GLY A 115 -3.50 1.09 -10.65
C GLY A 115 -3.53 -0.24 -9.88
N LYS A 116 -2.98 -1.33 -10.41
CA LYS A 116 -2.93 -2.63 -9.72
C LYS A 116 -2.18 -2.54 -8.38
N CYS A 117 -1.05 -1.82 -8.36
CA CYS A 117 -0.29 -1.53 -7.12
C CYS A 117 -1.12 -0.79 -6.06
N VAL A 118 -2.02 0.09 -6.51
CA VAL A 118 -2.95 0.81 -5.64
C VAL A 118 -3.99 -0.13 -5.07
N GLN A 119 -4.53 -1.06 -5.87
CA GLN A 119 -5.56 -2.00 -5.41
C GLN A 119 -5.03 -3.02 -4.39
N VAL A 120 -3.79 -3.50 -4.55
CA VAL A 120 -3.21 -4.49 -3.62
C VAL A 120 -2.61 -3.92 -2.35
N CYS A 121 -2.51 -2.59 -2.24
CA CYS A 121 -1.90 -1.96 -1.09
C CYS A 121 -2.76 -2.20 0.17
N PRO A 122 -2.24 -2.86 1.21
CA PRO A 122 -3.03 -3.26 2.38
C PRO A 122 -3.36 -2.07 3.31
N THR A 123 -2.71 -0.93 3.10
CA THR A 123 -2.86 0.30 3.89
C THR A 123 -3.18 1.50 2.99
N GLY A 124 -3.36 2.68 3.59
CA GLY A 124 -3.53 3.95 2.86
C GLY A 124 -2.25 4.52 2.24
N ALA A 125 -1.21 3.71 2.00
CA ALA A 125 0.05 4.18 1.41
C ALA A 125 -0.05 4.47 -0.09
N LEU A 126 -0.84 3.70 -0.83
CA LEU A 126 -1.12 3.95 -2.24
C LEU A 126 -2.62 4.15 -2.41
N PHE A 127 -3.02 5.27 -2.99
CA PHE A 127 -4.44 5.62 -3.14
C PHE A 127 -4.71 6.49 -4.37
N LYS A 128 -5.99 6.62 -4.73
CA LYS A 128 -6.42 7.48 -5.84
C LYS A 128 -6.39 8.94 -5.41
N LYS A 129 -5.85 9.81 -6.27
CA LYS A 129 -5.81 11.25 -6.03
C LYS A 129 -7.24 11.79 -5.92
N GLY A 130 -7.48 12.64 -4.93
CA GLY A 130 -8.80 13.20 -4.64
C GLY A 130 -9.70 12.36 -3.72
N SER A 131 -9.26 11.17 -3.28
CA SER A 131 -10.00 10.41 -2.26
C SER A 131 -9.99 11.12 -0.90
N SER A 132 -11.15 11.24 -0.28
CA SER A 132 -11.31 11.73 1.09
C SER A 132 -11.24 10.60 2.13
N GLY A 133 -11.40 10.94 3.41
CA GLY A 133 -11.28 9.99 4.52
C GLY A 133 -12.29 8.83 4.40
N GLY A 134 -11.78 7.59 4.35
CA GLY A 134 -12.59 6.38 4.22
C GLY A 134 -13.15 6.09 2.82
N GLU A 135 -12.94 6.96 1.83
CA GLU A 135 -13.46 6.73 0.46
C GLU A 135 -12.67 5.68 -0.34
N MET A 136 -11.42 5.42 0.03
CA MET A 136 -10.60 4.47 -0.69
C MET A 136 -11.02 3.04 -0.33
N VAL A 137 -11.79 2.39 -1.21
CA VAL A 137 -12.13 0.97 -1.12
C VAL A 137 -11.27 0.17 -2.10
N LYS A 138 -10.62 -0.89 -1.64
CA LYS A 138 -9.81 -1.79 -2.48
C LYS A 138 -10.65 -2.97 -2.98
N GLN A 139 -10.50 -3.30 -4.26
CA GLN A 139 -11.10 -4.50 -4.84
C GLN A 139 -10.08 -5.64 -4.77
N HIS A 140 -10.15 -6.46 -3.73
CA HIS A 140 -9.15 -7.52 -3.49
C HIS A 140 -9.26 -8.66 -4.52
N ASP A 141 -10.47 -8.96 -5.00
CA ASP A 141 -10.73 -10.03 -5.97
C ASP A 141 -10.34 -9.67 -7.41
N PHE A 142 -10.06 -8.38 -7.66
CA PHE A 142 -9.71 -7.86 -8.98
C PHE A 142 -8.49 -8.56 -9.59
N LEU A 143 -7.48 -8.88 -8.77
CA LEU A 143 -6.30 -9.58 -9.27
C LEU A 143 -6.61 -11.02 -9.65
N THR A 144 -7.39 -11.73 -8.83
CA THR A 144 -7.79 -13.11 -9.12
C THR A 144 -8.52 -13.17 -10.45
N TRP A 145 -9.44 -12.24 -10.70
CA TRP A 145 -10.13 -12.12 -11.99
C TRP A 145 -9.17 -11.90 -13.17
N ILE A 146 -8.17 -11.02 -13.04
CA ILE A 146 -7.16 -10.81 -14.11
C ILE A 146 -6.37 -12.08 -14.39
N LEU A 147 -5.92 -12.77 -13.33
CA LEU A 147 -5.09 -13.96 -13.45
C LEU A 147 -5.90 -15.12 -14.05
N ASP A 148 -7.12 -15.35 -13.57
CA ASP A 148 -8.03 -16.35 -14.13
C ASP A 148 -8.38 -16.07 -15.60
N GLY A 149 -8.55 -14.80 -15.97
CA GLY A 149 -8.72 -14.39 -17.37
C GLY A 149 -7.52 -14.75 -18.25
N ARG A 150 -6.30 -14.54 -17.78
CA ARG A 150 -5.07 -14.83 -18.54
C ARG A 150 -4.76 -16.31 -18.62
N GLU A 151 -4.86 -17.03 -17.50
CA GLU A 151 -4.47 -18.44 -17.41
C GLU A 151 -5.57 -19.38 -17.92
N LYS A 152 -6.81 -19.12 -17.51
CA LYS A 152 -7.95 -20.03 -17.72
C LYS A 152 -8.91 -19.52 -18.81
N LYS A 153 -8.69 -18.32 -19.35
CA LYS A 153 -9.61 -17.64 -20.29
C LYS A 153 -11.02 -17.44 -19.71
N ILE A 154 -11.13 -17.29 -18.39
CA ILE A 154 -12.39 -17.03 -17.67
C ILE A 154 -12.52 -15.52 -17.45
N TYR A 155 -13.45 -14.88 -18.15
CA TYR A 155 -13.63 -13.41 -18.09
C TYR A 155 -14.94 -12.98 -17.43
N HIS A 156 -15.61 -13.88 -16.71
CA HIS A 156 -16.83 -13.56 -15.97
C HIS A 156 -16.48 -12.96 -14.60
N TRP A 157 -16.95 -11.74 -14.36
CA TRP A 157 -16.90 -11.10 -13.04
C TRP A 157 -18.09 -11.64 -12.23
N SER A 158 -17.84 -12.37 -11.13
CA SER A 158 -18.87 -12.81 -10.17
C SER A 158 -18.82 -11.94 -8.93
#